data_AF-A0A0U5G6G4-F1
#
_entry.id   AF-A0A0U5G6G4-F1
#
_cell.length_a   1.000
_cell.length_b   1.000
_cell.length_c   1.000
_cell.angle_alpha   90.00
_cell.angle_beta   90.00
_cell.angle_gamma   90.00
#
_symmetry.space_group_name_H-M   'P 1'
#
loop_
_entity.id
_entity.type
_entity.pdbx_description
1 polymer ?
#
loop_
_entity_poly.entity_id
_entity_poly.type
_entity_poly.pdbx_seq_one_letter_code
_entity_poly.pdbx_strand_id
1 'polypeptide(L)'
;MPGPSIVVGIDFGTTFSGVAWALEGSIDDIEVLTSWPGAGNRTSVKVPSTIIYNGEDIQWGYQIGPLSEACRGIKLLLDEDQEPSYAYAPSLASKALLEKHGKNAV
;
A
#
# COMPACT_ATOMS: atom_id res chain seq x y z
N MET A 1 30.25 -18.43 1.53
CA MET A 1 29.10 -18.35 2.46
C MET A 1 28.05 -17.48 1.80
N PRO A 2 26.75 -17.81 1.86
CA PRO A 2 25.73 -16.86 1.43
C PRO A 2 25.88 -15.56 2.24
N GLY A 3 25.64 -14.42 1.59
CA GLY A 3 25.62 -13.12 2.26
C GLY A 3 24.45 -13.02 3.26
N PRO A 4 24.40 -11.96 4.08
CA PRO A 4 23.30 -11.77 5.03
C PRO A 4 21.96 -11.64 4.29
N SER A 5 20.93 -12.34 4.77
CA SER A 5 19.55 -12.25 4.27
C SER A 5 18.78 -11.19 5.04
N ILE A 6 17.89 -10.47 4.35
CA ILE A 6 16.92 -9.55 4.97
C ILE A 6 15.53 -10.17 4.88
N VAL A 7 14.82 -10.22 6.00
CA VAL A 7 13.40 -10.61 6.06
C VAL A 7 12.57 -9.34 6.15
N VAL A 8 11.56 -9.22 5.29
CA VAL A 8 10.65 -8.07 5.25
C VAL A 8 9.24 -8.52 5.62
N GLY A 9 8.66 -7.90 6.64
CA GLY A 9 7.26 -8.04 7.01
C GLY A 9 6.44 -6.89 6.43
N ILE A 10 5.34 -7.21 5.74
CA ILE A 10 4.43 -6.23 5.14
C ILE A 10 3.03 -6.43 5.73
N ASP A 11 2.53 -5.41 6.43
CA ASP A 11 1.10 -5.30 6.76
C ASP A 11 0.43 -4.53 5.62
N PHE A 12 -0.21 -5.25 4.70
CA PHE A 12 -1.02 -4.62 3.66
C PHE A 12 -2.46 -4.48 4.15
N GLY A 13 -2.83 -3.29 4.66
CA GLY A 13 -4.17 -3.01 5.18
C GLY A 13 -5.08 -2.30 4.18
N THR A 14 -6.39 -2.29 4.43
CA THR A 14 -7.37 -1.61 3.56
C THR A 14 -7.17 -0.09 3.55
N THR A 15 -6.84 0.51 4.70
CA THR A 15 -6.70 1.97 4.87
C THR A 15 -5.25 2.42 4.99
N PHE A 16 -4.44 1.66 5.72
CA PHE A 16 -3.04 1.95 5.97
C PHE A 16 -2.22 0.66 5.89
N SER A 17 -0.99 0.78 5.40
CA SER A 17 -0.02 -0.31 5.32
C SER A 17 1.23 0.03 6.12
N GLY A 18 2.00 -0.98 6.53
CA GLY A 18 3.25 -0.83 7.28
C GLY A 18 4.31 -1.82 6.80
N VAL A 19 5.58 -1.47 7.00
CA VAL A 19 6.71 -2.32 6.64
C VAL A 19 7.67 -2.38 7.82
N ALA A 20 8.16 -3.59 8.11
CA ALA A 20 9.24 -3.82 9.04
C ALA A 20 10.26 -4.77 8.41
N TRP A 21 11.50 -4.76 8.87
CA TRP A 21 12.53 -5.68 8.40
C TRP A 21 13.48 -6.09 9.52
N ALA A 22 14.17 -7.21 9.33
CA ALA A 22 15.24 -7.68 10.21
C ALA A 22 16.26 -8.49 9.39
N LEU A 23 17.48 -8.67 9.93
CA LEU A 23 18.42 -9.65 9.40
C LEU A 23 18.00 -11.06 9.83
N GLU A 24 18.20 -12.04 8.95
CA GLU A 24 17.92 -13.44 9.27
C GLU A 24 18.75 -13.89 10.49
N GLY A 25 18.06 -14.43 11.50
CA GLY A 25 18.65 -14.83 12.79
C GLY A 25 18.64 -13.75 13.88
N SER A 26 18.36 -12.48 13.54
CA SER A 26 18.26 -11.37 14.49
C SER A 26 16.80 -11.07 14.86
N ILE A 27 16.14 -12.02 15.53
CA ILE A 27 14.70 -11.96 15.81
C ILE A 27 14.33 -10.80 16.76
N ASP A 28 15.28 -10.35 17.60
CA ASP A 28 15.06 -9.27 18.56
C ASP A 28 15.36 -7.87 17.98
N ASP A 29 15.96 -7.78 16.78
CA ASP A 29 16.38 -6.52 16.14
C ASP A 29 15.48 -6.19 14.93
N ILE A 30 14.19 -6.02 15.19
CA ILE A 30 13.20 -5.67 14.15
C ILE A 30 13.10 -4.15 13.99
N GLU A 31 13.36 -3.68 12.78
CA GLU A 31 13.27 -2.27 12.41
C GLU A 31 11.94 -1.97 11.70
N VAL A 32 11.13 -1.10 12.30
CA VAL A 32 9.84 -0.66 11.73
C VAL A 32 10.06 0.64 10.96
N LEU A 33 9.64 0.68 9.69
CA LEU A 33 9.73 1.89 8.88
C LEU A 33 8.76 2.94 9.41
N THR A 34 9.30 4.12 9.70
CA THR A 34 8.52 5.28 10.14
C THR A 34 8.65 6.49 9.23
N SER A 35 9.62 6.48 8.31
CA SER A 35 9.84 7.51 7.31
C SER A 35 9.37 7.02 5.95
N TRP A 36 8.62 7.87 5.25
CA TRP A 36 7.94 7.53 4.01
C TRP A 36 8.08 8.66 2.99
N PRO A 37 8.20 8.35 1.69
CA PRO A 37 8.19 9.36 0.64
C PRO A 37 6.96 10.27 0.73
N GLY A 38 7.15 11.57 0.55
CA GLY A 38 6.07 12.57 0.60
C GLY A 38 5.57 12.92 2.01
N ALA A 39 6.08 12.29 3.08
CA ALA A 39 5.64 12.59 4.44
C ALA A 39 6.21 13.91 5.01
N GLY A 40 7.26 14.47 4.39
CA GLY A 40 7.96 15.63 4.93
C GLY A 40 8.57 15.31 6.29
N ASN A 41 8.25 16.11 7.31
CA ASN A 41 8.74 15.92 8.69
C ASN A 41 7.89 14.96 9.52
N ARG A 42 6.84 14.37 8.94
CA ARG A 42 5.96 13.43 9.64
C ARG A 42 6.59 12.05 9.69
N THR A 43 6.65 11.48 10.89
CA THR A 43 6.96 10.06 11.09
C THR A 43 5.68 9.29 11.44
N SER A 44 5.54 8.08 10.93
CA SER A 44 4.43 7.19 11.26
C SER A 44 4.78 5.75 10.91
N VAL A 45 4.45 4.81 11.80
CA VAL A 45 4.64 3.35 11.58
C VAL A 45 3.79 2.80 10.42
N LYS A 46 2.86 3.61 9.90
CA LYS A 46 2.03 3.25 8.75
C LYS A 46 1.92 4.39 7.74
N VAL A 47 1.56 4.03 6.52
CA VAL A 47 1.35 4.91 5.36
C VAL A 47 0.00 4.60 4.71
N PRO A 48 -0.74 5.59 4.16
CA PRO A 48 -2.01 5.35 3.51
C PRO A 48 -1.92 4.28 2.42
N SER A 49 -2.87 3.34 2.40
CA SER A 49 -3.02 2.32 1.36
C SER A 49 -3.68 2.92 0.11
N THR A 50 -2.97 3.86 -0.50
CA THR A 50 -3.46 4.62 -1.66
C THR A 50 -2.42 4.70 -2.75
N ILE A 51 -2.89 4.70 -4.00
CA ILE A 51 -2.05 4.79 -5.19
C ILE A 51 -2.76 5.61 -6.29
N ILE A 52 -1.97 6.36 -7.05
CA ILE A 52 -2.38 7.08 -8.27
C ILE A 52 -1.47 6.65 -9.41
N TYR A 53 -2.06 6.50 -10.59
CA TYR A 53 -1.37 6.21 -11.84
C TYR A 53 -1.47 7.41 -12.78
N ASN A 54 -0.33 8.04 -13.10
CA ASN A 54 -0.25 9.18 -14.02
C ASN A 54 0.67 8.83 -15.20
N GLY A 55 0.20 7.95 -16.10
CA GLY A 55 1.04 7.38 -17.15
C GLY A 55 2.07 6.42 -16.55
N GLU A 56 3.36 6.72 -16.73
CA GLU A 56 4.46 5.96 -16.12
C GLU A 56 4.74 6.37 -14.66
N ASP A 57 4.27 7.55 -14.25
CA ASP A 57 4.47 8.06 -12.89
C ASP A 57 3.49 7.43 -11.91
N ILE A 58 4.03 6.83 -10.84
CA ILE A 58 3.26 6.24 -9.75
C ILE A 58 3.51 7.03 -8.47
N GLN A 59 2.44 7.48 -7.84
CA GLN A 59 2.47 8.08 -6.50
C GLN A 59 1.67 7.20 -5.55
N TRP A 60 2.11 7.10 -4.30
CA TRP A 60 1.43 6.30 -3.29
C TRP A 60 1.58 6.93 -1.91
N GLY A 61 0.77 6.47 -0.96
CA GLY A 61 0.89 6.89 0.43
C GLY A 61 0.85 8.40 0.63
N TYR A 62 1.84 8.95 1.33
CA TYR A 62 1.92 10.39 1.62
C TYR A 62 2.36 11.25 0.43
N GLN A 63 2.77 10.65 -0.70
CA GLN A 63 3.02 11.42 -1.92
C GLN A 63 1.73 11.93 -2.56
N ILE A 64 0.58 11.40 -2.14
CA ILE A 64 -0.73 11.76 -2.67
C ILE A 64 -1.38 12.85 -1.81
N GLY A 65 -1.84 13.92 -2.47
CA GLY A 65 -2.59 14.99 -1.82
C GLY A 65 -3.96 14.51 -1.28
N PRO A 66 -4.48 15.14 -0.21
CA PRO A 66 -5.72 14.69 0.44
C PRO A 66 -6.97 14.76 -0.47
N LEU A 67 -6.92 15.58 -1.52
CA LEU A 67 -8.03 15.81 -2.46
C LEU A 67 -7.84 15.11 -3.82
N SER A 68 -6.75 14.36 -3.99
CA SER A 68 -6.47 13.68 -5.25
C SER A 68 -7.40 12.48 -5.45
N GLU A 69 -7.85 12.28 -6.69
CA GLU A 69 -8.57 11.09 -7.12
C GLU A 69 -7.60 9.89 -7.10
N ALA A 70 -7.63 9.13 -6.01
CA ALA A 70 -6.72 8.03 -5.75
C ALA A 70 -7.48 6.72 -5.57
N CYS A 71 -6.84 5.63 -5.99
CA CYS A 71 -7.32 4.30 -5.69
C CYS A 71 -7.13 4.03 -4.18
N ARG A 72 -8.18 3.53 -3.54
CA ARG A 72 -8.35 3.28 -2.10
C ARG A 72 -9.08 1.97 -1.87
N GLY A 73 -8.75 1.27 -0.80
CA GLY A 73 -9.42 -0.01 -0.49
C GLY A 73 -9.15 -1.11 -1.51
N ILE A 74 -8.03 -1.04 -2.24
CA ILE A 74 -7.63 -2.02 -3.27
C ILE A 74 -7.50 -3.43 -2.69
N LYS A 75 -7.16 -3.55 -1.41
CA LYS A 75 -7.11 -4.85 -0.71
C LYS A 75 -8.39 -5.67 -0.88
N LEU A 76 -9.54 -5.00 -0.93
CA LEU A 76 -10.85 -5.64 -1.08
C LEU A 76 -11.17 -6.04 -2.52
N LEU A 77 -10.32 -5.67 -3.48
CA LEU A 77 -10.43 -6.04 -4.89
C LEU A 77 -9.48 -7.20 -5.27
N LEU A 78 -8.66 -7.66 -4.33
CA LEU A 78 -7.70 -8.75 -4.58
C LEU A 78 -8.35 -10.13 -4.64
N ASP A 79 -9.53 -10.28 -4.05
CA ASP A 79 -10.34 -11.49 -4.12
C ASP A 79 -11.48 -11.24 -5.13
N GLU A 80 -11.37 -11.82 -6.32
CA GLU A 80 -12.35 -11.65 -7.40
C GLU A 80 -13.69 -12.30 -7.09
N ASP A 81 -13.70 -13.30 -6.19
CA ASP A 81 -14.89 -14.05 -5.79
C ASP A 81 -15.60 -13.42 -4.58
N GLN A 82 -15.07 -12.31 -4.04
CA GLN A 82 -15.63 -11.64 -2.87
C GLN A 82 -17.07 -11.16 -3.13
N GLU A 83 -18.01 -11.56 -2.26
CA GLU A 83 -19.41 -11.23 -2.45
C GLU A 83 -19.70 -9.71 -2.43
N PRO A 84 -20.59 -9.21 -3.32
CA PRO A 84 -20.92 -7.78 -3.43
C PRO A 84 -21.55 -7.16 -2.17
N SER A 85 -22.02 -7.98 -1.23
CA SER A 85 -22.63 -7.54 0.03
C SER A 85 -21.68 -6.74 0.93
N TYR A 86 -20.37 -6.79 0.66
CA TYR A 86 -19.33 -5.97 1.31
C TYR A 86 -18.87 -4.77 0.48
N ALA A 87 -19.73 -4.24 -0.41
CA ALA A 87 -19.46 -3.09 -1.27
C ALA A 87 -18.93 -1.86 -0.51
N TYR A 88 -17.61 -1.79 -0.33
CA TYR A 88 -16.93 -0.62 0.19
C TYR A 88 -16.82 0.39 -0.95
N ALA A 89 -17.61 1.46 -0.90
CA ALA A 89 -17.72 2.42 -2.01
C ALA A 89 -16.36 2.92 -2.55
N PRO A 90 -15.33 3.20 -1.73
CA PRO A 90 -14.01 3.57 -2.25
C PRO A 90 -13.33 2.45 -3.06
N SER A 91 -13.53 1.18 -2.70
CA SER A 91 -13.00 0.06 -3.50
C SER A 91 -13.69 -0.04 -4.87
N LEU A 92 -15.02 0.14 -4.93
CA LEU A 92 -15.76 0.14 -6.19
C LEU A 92 -15.35 1.31 -7.09
N ALA A 93 -15.21 2.52 -6.53
CA ALA A 93 -14.68 3.67 -7.27
C ALA A 93 -13.26 3.40 -7.78
N SER A 94 -12.42 2.74 -6.96
CA SER A 94 -11.06 2.38 -7.35
C SER A 94 -11.02 1.34 -8.46
N LYS A 95 -11.95 0.39 -8.49
CA LYS A 95 -12.07 -0.56 -9.60
C LYS A 95 -12.26 0.17 -10.93
N ALA A 96 -13.18 1.13 -10.98
CA ALA A 96 -13.40 1.96 -12.16
C ALA A 96 -12.18 2.83 -12.52
N LEU A 97 -11.45 3.35 -11.52
CA LEU A 97 -10.22 4.11 -11.74
C LEU A 97 -9.09 3.24 -12.31
N LEU A 98 -8.91 2.02 -11.80
CA LEU A 98 -7.94 1.07 -12.32
C LEU A 98 -8.23 0.77 -13.80
N GLU A 99 -9.49 0.47 -14.12
CA GLU A 99 -9.93 0.21 -15.50
C GLU A 99 -9.65 1.41 -16.44
N LYS A 100 -9.92 2.64 -15.99
CA LYS A 100 -9.60 3.88 -16.74
C LYS A 100 -8.10 4.01 -17.06
N HIS A 101 -7.23 3.46 -16.22
CA HIS A 101 -5.78 3.44 -16.42
C HIS A 101 -5.27 2.15 -17.11
N GLY A 102 -6.16 1.29 -17.62
CA GLY A 102 -5.78 0.02 -18.24
C GLY A 102 -5.15 -0.96 -17.25
N LYS A 103 -5.59 -0.91 -15.99
CA LYS A 103 -5.11 -1.76 -14.89
C LYS A 103 -6.26 -2.52 -14.25
N ASN A 104 -5.92 -3.55 -13.51
CA ASN A 104 -6.80 -4.32 -12.64
C ASN A 104 -6.10 -4.55 -11.29
N ALA A 105 -6.81 -5.16 -10.34
CA ALA A 105 -6.23 -5.47 -9.03
C ALA A 105 -5.45 -6.79 -9.01
N VAL A 106 -5.72 -7.68 -9.99
CA VAL A 106 -5.20 -9.07 -10.07
C VAL A 106 -4.69 -9.38 -11.46
#